data_AF-A0A536AA63-F1
#
_entry.id   AF-A0A536AA63-F1
#
_cell.length_a   1.000
_cell.length_b   1.000
_cell.length_c   1.000
_cell.angle_alpha   90.00
_cell.angle_beta   90.00
_cell.angle_gamma   90.00
#
_symmetry.space_group_name_H-M   'P 1'
#
loop_
_entity.id
_entity.type
_entity.pdbx_description
1 polymer ?
#
loop_
_entity_poly.entity_id
_entity_poly.type
_entity_poly.pdbx_seq_one_letter_code
_entity_poly.pdbx_strand_id
1 'polypeptide(L)'
;MDAARLRRSAEIAAVRSDGMRLGQSLFAMRARRNGMSAMRLAVTAPTSLGRAVTRNRARRRVREALRVEIGRLTGAAGHDLVVVARAPAADSPMLPPACRYTPTCSEYAMEAVERFGVMRGGWLAAKRLLSCHPWSRGGYDPVPSGDAR
;
A
#
# COMPACT_ATOMS: atom_id res chain seq x y z
N MET A 1 -2.19 -21.18 -2.66
CA MET A 1 -2.48 -21.52 -1.26
C MET A 1 -2.01 -20.35 -0.41
N ASP A 2 -2.92 -19.79 0.38
CA ASP A 2 -2.75 -18.48 1.03
C ASP A 2 -1.81 -18.51 2.23
N ALA A 3 -0.92 -17.52 2.33
CA ALA A 3 -0.21 -17.21 3.56
C ALA A 3 -1.23 -16.84 4.65
N ALA A 4 -1.23 -17.57 5.77
CA ALA A 4 -2.15 -17.30 6.87
C ALA A 4 -1.83 -15.93 7.50
N ARG A 5 -2.84 -15.08 7.70
CA ARG A 5 -2.62 -13.70 8.17
C ARG A 5 -2.28 -13.68 9.66
N LEU A 6 -1.13 -13.11 10.05
CA LEU A 6 -0.76 -12.92 11.45
C LEU A 6 -1.57 -11.74 12.03
N ARG A 7 -2.51 -12.00 12.93
CA ARG A 7 -3.46 -10.99 13.44
C ARG A 7 -3.25 -10.56 14.90
N ARG A 8 -2.67 -11.41 15.75
CA ARG A 8 -2.59 -11.14 17.20
C ARG A 8 -1.43 -10.19 17.53
N SER A 9 -1.73 -9.13 18.28
CA SER A 9 -0.75 -8.10 18.67
C SER A 9 0.44 -8.68 19.45
N ALA A 10 0.21 -9.67 20.30
CA ALA A 10 1.27 -10.36 21.06
C ALA A 10 2.25 -11.12 20.14
N GLU A 11 1.74 -11.78 19.09
CA GLU A 11 2.58 -12.50 18.12
C GLU A 11 3.40 -11.51 17.26
N ILE A 12 2.81 -10.37 16.89
CA ILE A 12 3.51 -9.29 16.19
C ILE A 12 4.63 -8.71 17.06
N ALA A 13 4.42 -8.58 18.37
CA ALA A 13 5.42 -8.10 19.32
C ALA A 13 6.59 -9.09 19.45
N ALA A 14 6.31 -10.39 19.56
CA ALA A 14 7.33 -11.44 19.67
C ALA A 14 8.23 -11.54 18.42
N VAL A 15 7.68 -11.38 17.22
CA VAL A 15 8.49 -11.32 15.99
C VAL A 15 9.35 -10.05 15.97
N ARG A 16 8.88 -8.97 16.59
CA ARG A 16 9.65 -7.72 16.70
C ARG A 16 10.81 -7.83 17.69
N SER A 17 10.68 -8.53 18.81
CA SER A 17 11.77 -8.71 19.78
C SER A 17 12.85 -9.65 19.25
N ASP A 18 12.46 -10.86 18.81
CA ASP A 18 13.38 -12.00 18.69
C ASP A 18 13.56 -12.53 17.26
N GLY A 19 13.02 -11.83 16.26
CA GLY A 19 13.07 -12.25 14.87
C GLY A 19 14.36 -11.85 14.13
N MET A 20 14.80 -12.71 13.19
CA MET A 20 15.91 -12.41 12.28
C MET A 20 15.57 -11.18 11.42
N ARG A 21 16.48 -10.20 11.33
CA ARG A 21 16.25 -8.91 10.67
C ARG A 21 16.82 -8.90 9.25
N LEU A 22 15.98 -8.57 8.27
CA LEU A 22 16.38 -8.23 6.90
C LEU A 22 15.95 -6.80 6.61
N GLY A 23 16.90 -5.90 6.35
CA GLY A 23 16.64 -4.50 6.06
C GLY A 23 16.75 -4.22 4.56
N GLN A 24 15.70 -3.69 3.95
CA GLN A 24 15.73 -3.12 2.60
C GLN A 24 15.36 -1.62 2.66
N SER A 25 15.65 -0.87 1.59
CA SER A 25 15.32 0.56 1.51
C SER A 25 13.81 0.82 1.66
N LEU A 26 12.97 -0.10 1.16
CA LEU A 26 11.51 0.01 1.13
C LEU A 26 10.82 -0.55 2.39
N PHE A 27 11.41 -1.55 3.04
CA PHE A 27 10.81 -2.21 4.20
C PHE A 27 11.87 -2.87 5.09
N ALA A 28 11.51 -3.11 6.35
CA ALA A 28 12.25 -4.00 7.22
C ALA A 28 11.42 -5.26 7.47
N MET A 29 12.03 -6.43 7.40
CA MET A 29 11.38 -7.72 7.65
C MET A 29 11.98 -8.35 8.89
N ARG A 30 11.13 -8.92 9.73
CA ARG A 30 11.48 -9.78 10.86
C ARG A 30 10.80 -11.12 10.71
N ALA A 31 11.52 -12.21 10.95
CA ALA A 31 10.99 -13.57 10.88
C ALA A 31 11.27 -14.33 12.18
N ARG A 32 10.25 -15.00 12.74
CA ARG A 32 10.36 -15.90 13.89
C ARG A 32 9.84 -17.27 13.49
N ARG A 33 10.53 -18.35 13.86
CA ARG A 33 10.04 -19.72 13.61
C ARG A 33 8.74 -19.93 14.38
N ASN A 34 7.75 -20.51 13.73
CA ASN A 34 6.47 -20.87 14.33
C ASN A 34 6.24 -22.36 14.06
N GLY A 35 5.84 -23.13 15.07
CA GLY A 35 5.68 -24.60 14.98
C GLY A 35 4.52 -25.05 14.07
N MET A 36 4.09 -24.22 13.13
CA MET A 36 3.01 -24.47 12.19
C MET A 36 3.56 -24.91 10.82
N SER A 37 2.74 -25.60 10.02
CA SER A 37 3.10 -25.96 8.64
C SER A 37 2.98 -24.79 7.65
N ALA A 38 2.39 -23.67 8.06
CA ALA A 38 2.13 -22.51 7.22
C ALA A 38 2.87 -21.26 7.71
N MET A 39 3.46 -20.53 6.77
CA MET A 39 4.05 -19.21 6.99
C MET A 39 2.96 -18.16 7.22
N ARG A 40 3.10 -17.32 8.25
CA ARG A 40 2.18 -16.22 8.55
C ARG A 40 2.82 -14.86 8.35
N LEU A 41 2.09 -13.91 7.79
CA LEU A 41 2.61 -12.57 7.49
C LEU A 41 1.74 -11.44 8.06
N ALA A 42 2.39 -10.46 8.68
CA ALA A 42 1.83 -9.16 8.99
C ALA A 42 2.61 -8.04 8.31
N VAL A 43 1.92 -7.13 7.62
CA VAL A 43 2.50 -5.89 7.10
C VAL A 43 2.01 -4.72 7.95
N THR A 44 2.94 -4.01 8.57
CA THR A 44 2.71 -2.89 9.48
C THR A 44 3.37 -1.63 8.94
N ALA A 45 2.90 -0.45 9.36
CA ALA A 45 3.55 0.82 9.07
C ALA A 45 3.58 1.66 10.35
N PRO A 46 4.72 2.29 10.70
CA PRO A 46 4.85 3.08 11.92
C PRO A 46 4.01 4.35 11.83
N THR A 47 3.60 4.89 12.98
CA THR A 47 2.91 6.19 13.11
C THR A 47 3.76 7.35 12.58
N SER A 48 5.09 7.24 12.69
CA SER A 48 6.05 8.22 12.16
C SER A 48 6.02 8.40 10.64
N LEU A 49 5.36 7.50 9.91
CA LEU A 49 5.20 7.58 8.45
C LEU A 49 4.17 8.64 8.01
N GLY A 50 3.50 9.30 8.96
CA GLY A 50 2.55 10.38 8.71
C GLY A 50 1.09 9.96 8.70
N ARG A 51 0.30 10.61 7.84
CA ARG A 51 -1.18 10.48 7.82
C ARG A 51 -1.62 9.03 7.58
N ALA A 52 -2.85 8.73 8.01
CA ALA A 52 -3.44 7.39 7.83
C ALA A 52 -3.40 6.92 6.36
N VAL A 53 -3.59 7.83 5.41
CA VAL A 53 -3.53 7.56 3.97
C VAL A 53 -2.13 7.10 3.54
N THR A 54 -1.07 7.82 3.93
CA THR A 54 0.33 7.46 3.63
C THR A 54 0.69 6.10 4.21
N ARG A 55 0.28 5.84 5.47
CA ARG A 55 0.47 4.54 6.14
C ARG A 55 -0.28 3.40 5.44
N ASN A 56 -1.52 3.63 5.04
CA ASN A 56 -2.32 2.64 4.31
C ASN A 56 -1.73 2.34 2.93
N ARG A 57 -1.29 3.39 2.21
CA ARG A 57 -0.63 3.26 0.91
C ARG A 57 0.65 2.43 1.03
N ALA A 58 1.54 2.75 1.97
CA ALA A 58 2.79 2.01 2.18
C ALA A 58 2.53 0.53 2.55
N ARG A 59 1.58 0.25 3.47
CA ARG A 59 1.19 -1.13 3.82
C ARG A 59 0.67 -1.92 2.62
N ARG A 60 -0.12 -1.27 1.77
CA ARG A 60 -0.70 -1.90 0.59
C ARG A 60 0.38 -2.24 -0.43
N ARG A 61 1.21 -1.27 -0.81
CA ARG A 61 2.25 -1.47 -1.84
C ARG A 61 3.25 -2.54 -1.41
N VAL A 62 3.71 -2.52 -0.16
CA VAL A 62 4.61 -3.58 0.38
C VAL A 62 3.97 -4.97 0.32
N ARG A 63 2.67 -5.09 0.61
CA ARG A 63 1.95 -6.38 0.50
C ARG A 63 1.87 -6.87 -0.95
N GLU A 64 1.62 -5.96 -1.89
CA GLU A 64 1.57 -6.27 -3.32
C GLU A 64 2.94 -6.70 -3.84
N ALA A 65 4.01 -5.98 -3.51
CA ALA A 65 5.38 -6.32 -3.90
C ALA A 65 5.82 -7.69 -3.37
N LEU A 66 5.45 -8.01 -2.13
CA LEU A 66 5.79 -9.30 -1.53
C LEU A 66 4.88 -10.44 -2.01
N ARG A 67 3.74 -10.18 -2.68
CA ARG A 67 2.74 -11.21 -3.00
C ARG A 67 3.33 -12.39 -3.79
N VAL A 68 4.20 -12.12 -4.76
CA VAL A 68 4.83 -13.14 -5.61
C VAL A 68 5.91 -13.91 -4.83
N GLU A 69 6.73 -13.19 -4.07
CA GLU A 69 7.83 -13.78 -3.29
C GLU A 69 7.31 -14.65 -2.13
N ILE A 70 6.23 -14.22 -1.47
CA ILE A 70 5.53 -14.98 -0.43
C ILE A 70 5.04 -16.31 -1.00
N GLY A 71 4.47 -16.31 -2.21
CA GLY A 71 3.99 -17.55 -2.85
C GLY A 71 5.11 -18.57 -3.10
N ARG A 72 6.33 -18.10 -3.33
CA ARG A 72 7.54 -18.93 -3.51
C ARG A 72 8.08 -19.47 -2.18
N LEU A 73 8.01 -18.67 -1.12
CA LEU A 73 8.51 -19.00 0.22
C LEU A 73 7.54 -19.86 1.04
N THR A 74 6.24 -19.82 0.75
CA THR A 74 5.18 -20.58 1.47
C THR A 74 5.32 -22.11 1.41
N GLY A 75 6.24 -22.65 0.60
CA GLY A 75 6.55 -24.08 0.57
C GLY A 75 7.55 -24.55 1.64
N ALA A 76 8.24 -23.65 2.33
CA ALA A 76 9.33 -24.00 3.25
C ALA A 76 9.14 -23.38 4.65
N ALA A 77 8.74 -24.23 5.60
CA ALA A 77 8.76 -24.06 7.06
C ALA A 77 7.95 -22.87 7.67
N GLY A 78 7.14 -23.18 8.68
CA GLY A 78 6.35 -22.20 9.45
C GLY A 78 7.19 -21.11 10.08
N HIS A 79 7.05 -19.90 9.57
CA HIS A 79 7.61 -18.69 10.15
C HIS A 79 6.52 -17.63 10.27
N ASP A 80 6.53 -16.90 11.37
CA ASP A 80 5.81 -15.66 11.55
C ASP A 80 6.68 -14.51 11.09
N LEU A 81 6.23 -13.82 10.05
CA LEU A 81 6.90 -12.68 9.47
C LEU A 81 6.16 -11.39 9.78
N VAL A 82 6.92 -10.39 10.22
CA VAL A 82 6.45 -9.02 10.36
C VAL A 82 7.27 -8.15 9.43
N VAL A 83 6.60 -7.53 8.48
CA VAL A 83 7.17 -6.54 7.58
C VAL A 83 6.72 -5.16 8.03
N VAL A 84 7.67 -4.25 8.18
CA VAL A 84 7.46 -2.85 8.53
C VAL A 84 7.76 -2.02 7.29
N ALA A 85 6.72 -1.41 6.73
CA ALA A 85 6.85 -0.50 5.59
C ALA A 85 7.58 0.79 6.02
N ARG A 86 8.51 1.26 5.19
CA ARG A 86 9.25 2.52 5.37
C ARG A 86 8.68 3.61 4.47
N ALA A 87 9.00 4.86 4.77
CA ALA A 87 8.48 6.04 4.03
C ALA A 87 8.67 5.92 2.50
N PRO A 88 9.82 5.45 1.97
CA PRO A 88 10.00 5.31 0.53
C PRO A 88 9.00 4.36 -0.15
N ALA A 89 8.41 3.40 0.57
CA ALA A 89 7.44 2.48 -0.01
C ALA A 89 6.07 3.11 -0.29
N ALA A 90 5.79 4.32 0.22
CA ALA A 90 4.57 5.04 -0.14
C ALA A 90 4.62 5.52 -1.60
N ASP A 91 5.78 6.02 -2.02
CA ASP A 91 5.92 6.78 -3.27
C ASP A 91 6.91 6.16 -4.26
N SER A 92 7.56 5.04 -3.91
CA SER A 92 8.54 4.42 -4.79
C SER A 92 7.89 3.92 -6.09
N PRO A 93 8.44 4.33 -7.26
CA PRO A 93 7.98 3.90 -8.58
C PRO A 93 8.28 2.42 -8.87
N MET A 94 9.13 1.78 -8.05
CA MET A 94 9.42 0.35 -8.15
C MET A 94 8.28 -0.54 -7.61
N LEU A 95 7.24 0.06 -7.02
CA LEU A 95 6.01 -0.64 -6.63
C LEU A 95 4.89 -0.26 -7.61
N PRO A 96 4.04 -1.21 -8.04
CA PRO A 96 3.06 -0.98 -9.09
C PRO A 96 2.21 0.27 -8.82
N PRO A 97 1.97 1.13 -9.83
CA PRO A 97 1.12 2.30 -9.68
C PRO A 97 -0.32 1.84 -9.43
N ALA A 98 -0.86 2.20 -8.26
CA ALA A 98 -2.22 1.82 -7.88
C ALA A 98 -3.29 2.63 -8.64
N CYS A 99 -2.92 3.77 -9.21
CA CYS A 99 -3.81 4.63 -9.98
C CYS A 99 -3.44 4.55 -11.45
N ARG A 100 -4.44 4.40 -12.31
CA ARG A 100 -4.23 4.30 -13.76
C ARG A 100 -4.11 5.65 -14.47
N TYR A 101 -4.45 6.73 -13.78
CA TYR A 101 -4.41 8.09 -14.30
C TYR A 101 -3.30 8.89 -13.64
N THR A 102 -2.73 9.82 -14.41
CA THR A 102 -1.74 10.82 -13.95
C THR A 102 -2.32 12.21 -14.22
N PRO A 103 -2.47 13.09 -13.22
CA PRO A 103 -2.27 12.88 -11.78
C PRO A 103 -3.22 11.82 -11.18
N THR A 104 -2.87 11.32 -9.98
CA THR A 104 -3.66 10.27 -9.30
C THR A 104 -5.07 10.75 -8.97
N CYS A 105 -6.04 9.84 -8.82
CA CYS A 105 -7.44 10.21 -8.52
C CYS A 105 -7.59 11.08 -7.26
N SER A 106 -6.73 10.90 -6.26
CA SER A 106 -6.72 11.74 -5.05
C SER A 106 -6.15 13.13 -5.29
N GLU A 107 -5.10 13.26 -6.09
CA GLU A 107 -4.52 14.55 -6.47
C GLU A 107 -5.49 15.33 -7.35
N TYR A 108 -6.06 14.66 -8.36
CA TYR A 108 -7.12 15.23 -9.20
C TYR A 108 -8.31 15.70 -8.37
N ALA A 109 -8.76 14.91 -7.39
CA ALA A 109 -9.87 15.29 -6.53
C ALA A 109 -9.56 16.53 -5.67
N MET A 110 -8.34 16.59 -5.12
CA MET A 110 -7.89 17.73 -4.32
C MET A 110 -7.83 18.99 -5.17
N GLU A 111 -7.16 18.92 -6.33
CA GLU A 111 -7.02 20.04 -7.26
C GLU A 111 -8.39 20.47 -7.84
N ALA A 112 -9.28 19.53 -8.17
CA ALA A 112 -10.61 19.84 -8.68
C ALA A 112 -11.47 20.57 -7.63
N VAL A 113 -11.41 20.15 -6.37
CA VAL A 113 -12.14 20.82 -5.27
C VAL A 113 -11.54 22.19 -4.96
N GLU A 114 -10.21 22.32 -5.00
CA GLU A 114 -9.53 23.59 -4.77
C GLU A 114 -9.83 24.62 -5.87
N ARG A 115 -9.98 24.17 -7.12
CA ARG A 115 -10.20 25.06 -8.28
C ARG A 115 -11.68 25.34 -8.59
N PHE A 116 -12.57 24.38 -8.34
CA PHE A 116 -14.00 24.47 -8.71
C PHE A 116 -14.95 24.41 -7.51
N GLY A 117 -14.43 24.37 -6.29
CA GLY A 117 -15.21 24.19 -5.07
C GLY A 117 -15.73 22.75 -4.89
N VAL A 118 -16.37 22.50 -3.74
CA VAL A 118 -16.78 21.14 -3.34
C VAL A 118 -17.81 20.53 -4.29
N MET A 119 -18.76 21.33 -4.79
CA MET A 119 -19.83 20.81 -5.66
C MET A 119 -19.31 20.39 -7.03
N ARG A 120 -18.70 21.32 -7.77
CA ARG A 120 -18.22 21.06 -9.14
C ARG A 120 -16.92 20.26 -9.15
N GLY A 121 -16.01 20.51 -8.21
CA GLY A 121 -14.81 19.71 -8.01
C GLY A 121 -15.12 18.29 -7.54
N GLY A 122 -16.11 18.13 -6.65
CA GLY A 122 -16.61 16.83 -6.21
C GLY A 122 -17.23 16.03 -7.36
N TRP A 123 -18.02 16.68 -8.23
CA TRP A 123 -18.56 16.03 -9.43
C TRP A 123 -17.47 15.57 -10.40
N LEU A 124 -16.46 16.41 -10.66
CA LEU A 124 -15.30 16.04 -11.49
C LEU A 124 -14.53 14.86 -10.90
N ALA A 125 -14.27 14.89 -9.60
CA ALA A 125 -13.61 13.81 -8.88
C ALA A 125 -14.41 12.49 -8.95
N ALA A 126 -15.72 12.56 -8.73
CA ALA A 126 -16.61 11.40 -8.80
C ALA A 126 -16.66 10.80 -10.21
N LYS A 127 -16.78 11.65 -11.24
CA LYS A 127 -16.73 11.23 -12.64
C LYS A 127 -15.43 10.48 -12.96
N ARG A 128 -14.29 11.01 -12.52
CA ARG A 128 -13.00 10.35 -12.74
C ARG A 128 -12.86 9.03 -11.98
N LEU A 129 -13.38 8.96 -10.76
CA LEU A 129 -13.35 7.74 -9.96
C LEU A 129 -14.19 6.63 -10.61
N LEU A 130 -15.35 6.97 -11.18
CA LEU A 130 -16.19 6.05 -11.95
C LEU A 130 -15.49 5.54 -13.22
N SER A 131 -14.68 6.38 -13.86
CA SER A 131 -13.83 5.98 -15.00
C SER A 131 -12.63 5.12 -14.61
N CYS A 132 -12.29 5.04 -13.32
CA CYS A 132 -11.15 4.28 -12.82
C CYS A 132 -11.51 2.80 -12.55
N HIS A 133 -11.86 2.05 -13.60
CA HIS A 133 -12.15 0.61 -13.55
C HIS A 133 -10.99 -0.22 -14.15
N PRO A 134 -10.82 -1.53 -13.83
CA PRO A 134 -9.72 -2.38 -14.30
C PRO A 134 -9.53 -2.54 -15.81
N TRP A 135 -10.47 -2.07 -16.63
CA TRP A 135 -10.36 -2.09 -18.10
C TRP A 135 -10.12 -0.71 -18.74
N SER A 136 -10.09 0.37 -17.95
CA SER A 136 -9.70 1.70 -18.47
C SER A 136 -8.26 1.67 -19.01
N ARG A 137 -7.97 2.39 -20.10
CA ARG A 137 -6.60 2.51 -20.62
C ARG A 137 -5.68 3.30 -19.68
N GLY A 138 -6.25 4.10 -18.78
CA GLY A 138 -5.48 5.10 -18.04
C GLY A 138 -4.89 6.17 -18.95
N GLY A 139 -4.10 7.05 -18.37
CA GLY A 139 -3.40 8.09 -19.13
C GLY A 139 -3.20 9.38 -18.37
N TYR A 140 -2.58 10.34 -19.04
CA TYR A 140 -2.47 11.71 -18.56
C TYR A 140 -3.80 12.43 -18.77
N ASP A 141 -4.40 12.89 -17.68
CA ASP A 141 -5.70 13.58 -17.67
C ASP A 141 -5.63 14.65 -16.57
N PRO A 142 -5.12 15.87 -16.84
CA PRO A 142 -5.04 16.92 -15.83
C PRO A 142 -6.42 17.53 -15.53
N VAL A 143 -6.57 18.20 -14.39
CA VAL A 143 -7.80 18.96 -14.10
C VAL A 143 -7.96 20.09 -15.13
N PRO A 144 -9.12 20.21 -15.83
CA PRO A 144 -9.31 21.19 -16.90
C PRO A 144 -8.96 22.62 -16.47
N SER A 145 -8.23 23.36 -17.30
CA SER A 145 -7.80 24.75 -17.06
C SER A 145 -8.88 25.82 -17.24
N GLY A 146 -10.06 25.46 -17.75
CA GLY A 146 -11.12 26.40 -18.11
C GLY A 146 -11.83 27.02 -16.90
N ASP A 147 -11.64 28.34 -16.76
CA ASP A 147 -12.37 29.34 -15.98
C ASP A 147 -13.06 28.87 -14.69
N ALA A 148 -12.31 29.03 -13.59
CA ALA A 148 -12.90 29.30 -12.30
C ALA A 148 -13.59 30.68 -12.39
N ARG A 149 -14.92 30.69 -12.35
CA ARG A 149 -15.72 31.89 -12.11
C ARG A 149 -16.23 31.84 -10.68
#